data_AF-A0A9X7UUQ0-F1
#
_entry.id   AF-A0A9X7UUQ0-F1
#
_cell.length_a   1.000
_cell.length_b   1.000
_cell.length_c   1.000
_cell.angle_alpha   90.00
_cell.angle_beta   90.00
_cell.angle_gamma   90.00
#
_symmetry.space_group_name_H-M   'P 1'
#
loop_
_entity.id
_entity.type
_entity.pdbx_description
1 polymer ?
#
loop_
_entity_poly.entity_id
_entity_poly.type
_entity_poly.pdbx_seq_one_letter_code
_entity_poly.pdbx_strand_id
1 'polypeptide(L)'
;MKKSVLFLCSGNSARSQMAEAVLRQLAPEQFDAASAGTQPEGVDPRTLQVLEKAGIDTAGLASKAAAQFSDQHFDYVISLCDKAHQECKHWPGAGVIMAWDFPDPKASKDPLAFARTLQEISERLRLFVLVNSKQVSEQTKPLSAVEFYKALADETRLLSLLLIEQHGELCVCDLVTALDESQPKISRHLAQLRKSGILQDRRQGQWVHYSLHPLLEPWMREVLHTTRLNNTPLLQLPTQRVTAAQGCSTGAA
;
A
#
# COMPACT_ATOMS: atom_id res chain seq x y z
N MET A 1 17.45 -3.02 -1.22
CA MET A 1 17.60 -4.27 -1.99
C MET A 1 16.19 -4.80 -2.26
N LYS A 2 15.86 -5.03 -3.54
CA LYS A 2 14.54 -5.52 -3.97
C LYS A 2 14.35 -6.97 -3.49
N LYS A 3 13.12 -7.36 -3.15
CA LYS A 3 12.79 -8.76 -2.88
C LYS A 3 12.46 -9.47 -4.19
N SER A 4 13.02 -10.65 -4.38
CA SER A 4 12.86 -11.49 -5.58
C SER A 4 11.57 -12.33 -5.48
N VAL A 5 10.77 -12.34 -6.54
CA VAL A 5 9.50 -13.07 -6.62
C VAL A 5 9.45 -13.91 -7.90
N LEU A 6 9.18 -15.21 -7.75
CA LEU A 6 8.97 -16.13 -8.86
C LEU A 6 7.51 -16.58 -8.93
N PHE A 7 6.82 -16.27 -10.03
CA PHE A 7 5.47 -16.76 -10.31
C PHE A 7 5.51 -18.03 -11.16
N LEU A 8 4.88 -19.09 -10.67
CA LEU A 8 4.84 -20.38 -11.34
C LEU A 8 3.41 -20.71 -11.80
N CYS A 9 3.26 -21.15 -13.04
CA CYS A 9 2.05 -21.83 -13.51
C CYS A 9 2.44 -22.99 -14.42
N SER A 10 1.49 -23.78 -14.93
CA SER A 10 1.85 -24.92 -15.80
C SER A 10 2.54 -24.46 -17.09
N GLY A 11 1.86 -23.58 -17.85
CA GLY A 11 2.26 -23.23 -19.22
C GLY A 11 3.18 -22.02 -19.38
N ASN A 12 3.43 -21.27 -18.30
CA ASN A 12 4.01 -19.91 -18.35
C ASN A 12 3.47 -19.03 -19.49
N SER A 13 2.15 -19.09 -19.67
CA SER A 13 1.49 -18.61 -20.88
C SER A 13 0.53 -17.44 -20.61
N ALA A 14 -0.23 -17.50 -19.51
CA ALA A 14 -1.20 -16.47 -19.14
C ALA A 14 -1.02 -15.94 -17.71
N ARG A 15 -1.54 -16.65 -16.69
CA ARG A 15 -1.58 -16.21 -15.28
C ARG A 15 -0.24 -15.70 -14.75
N SER A 16 0.83 -16.46 -14.94
CA SER A 16 2.16 -16.08 -14.43
C SER A 16 2.80 -14.91 -15.19
N GLN A 17 2.49 -14.75 -16.48
CA GLN A 17 2.92 -13.59 -17.27
C GLN A 17 2.20 -12.32 -16.80
N MET A 18 0.89 -12.42 -16.57
CA MET A 18 0.11 -11.32 -15.97
C MET A 18 0.67 -10.91 -14.61
N ALA A 19 0.97 -11.89 -13.75
CA ALA A 19 1.50 -11.62 -12.41
C ALA A 19 2.90 -10.97 -12.45
N GLU A 20 3.81 -11.44 -13.31
CA GLU A 20 5.13 -10.83 -13.53
C GLU A 20 4.99 -9.36 -13.97
N ALA A 21 4.18 -9.10 -15.01
CA ALA A 21 3.98 -7.77 -15.56
C ALA A 21 3.35 -6.81 -14.54
N VAL A 22 2.29 -7.25 -13.86
CA VAL A 22 1.60 -6.43 -12.86
C VAL A 22 2.53 -6.08 -11.71
N LEU A 23 3.30 -7.04 -11.17
CA LEU A 23 4.18 -6.76 -10.03
C LEU A 23 5.32 -5.80 -10.40
N ARG A 24 5.90 -5.95 -11.60
CA ARG A 24 6.93 -5.04 -12.12
C ARG A 24 6.43 -3.59 -12.17
N GLN A 25 5.20 -3.37 -12.59
CA GLN A 25 4.61 -2.04 -12.66
C GLN A 25 4.16 -1.52 -11.30
N LEU A 26 3.58 -2.39 -10.46
CA LEU A 26 2.98 -2.01 -9.19
C LEU A 26 4.01 -1.57 -8.16
N ALA A 27 5.17 -2.22 -8.12
CA ALA A 27 6.20 -1.97 -7.10
C ALA A 27 7.64 -2.20 -7.61
N PRO A 28 8.06 -1.52 -8.71
CA PRO A 28 9.35 -1.74 -9.36
C PRO A 28 10.54 -1.54 -8.43
N GLU A 29 10.45 -0.60 -7.48
CA GLU A 29 11.54 -0.29 -6.55
C GLU A 29 11.67 -1.27 -5.37
N GLN A 30 10.66 -2.12 -5.17
CA GLN A 30 10.57 -2.98 -3.99
C GLN A 30 10.72 -4.46 -4.34
N PHE A 31 10.25 -4.86 -5.52
CA PHE A 31 10.25 -6.25 -5.96
C PHE A 31 10.96 -6.40 -7.30
N ASP A 32 11.66 -7.52 -7.45
CA ASP A 32 12.14 -8.02 -8.73
C ASP A 32 11.33 -9.28 -9.06
N ALA A 33 10.62 -9.25 -10.18
CA ALA A 33 9.63 -10.27 -10.53
C ALA A 33 10.04 -11.05 -11.78
N ALA A 34 9.93 -12.37 -11.67
CA ALA A 34 10.09 -13.32 -12.75
C ALA A 34 8.93 -14.32 -12.75
N SER A 35 8.70 -14.97 -13.88
CA SER A 35 7.80 -16.08 -14.00
C SER A 35 8.39 -17.23 -14.79
N ALA A 36 7.88 -18.43 -14.53
CA ALA A 36 8.26 -19.63 -15.25
C ALA A 36 7.10 -20.65 -15.26
N GLY A 37 7.30 -21.76 -15.95
CA GLY A 37 6.33 -22.83 -16.01
C GLY A 37 6.93 -24.21 -16.06
N THR A 38 6.19 -25.19 -15.54
CA THR A 38 6.65 -26.56 -15.49
C THR A 38 6.63 -27.22 -16.87
N GLN A 39 5.76 -26.74 -17.77
CA GLN A 39 5.63 -27.14 -19.16
C GLN A 39 5.37 -25.90 -20.04
N PRO A 40 6.39 -25.07 -20.37
CA PRO A 40 6.18 -23.80 -21.06
C PRO A 40 5.61 -23.97 -22.48
N GLU A 41 4.61 -23.16 -22.82
CA GLU A 41 3.82 -23.28 -24.06
C GLU A 41 3.87 -22.02 -24.96
N GLY A 42 4.69 -21.02 -24.60
CA GLY A 42 4.64 -19.70 -25.24
C GLY A 42 3.63 -18.76 -24.56
N VAL A 43 3.84 -17.44 -24.70
CA VAL A 43 2.94 -16.42 -24.14
C VAL A 43 1.67 -16.35 -25.00
N ASP A 44 0.49 -16.48 -24.37
CA ASP A 44 -0.78 -16.38 -25.09
C ASP A 44 -0.98 -14.94 -25.58
N PRO A 45 -1.27 -14.70 -26.88
CA PRO A 45 -1.47 -13.36 -27.41
C PRO A 45 -2.57 -12.57 -26.68
N ARG A 46 -3.60 -13.25 -26.16
CA ARG A 46 -4.68 -12.61 -25.40
C ARG A 46 -4.19 -12.05 -24.07
N THR A 47 -3.13 -12.62 -23.48
CA THR A 47 -2.48 -12.07 -22.29
C THR A 47 -1.82 -10.73 -22.59
N LEU A 48 -1.09 -10.63 -23.70
CA LEU A 48 -0.48 -9.37 -24.13
C LEU A 48 -1.56 -8.30 -24.38
N GLN A 49 -2.63 -8.67 -25.08
CA GLN A 49 -3.74 -7.76 -25.37
C GLN A 49 -4.41 -7.20 -24.11
N VAL A 50 -4.64 -8.00 -23.06
CA VAL A 50 -5.27 -7.47 -21.83
C VAL A 50 -4.31 -6.63 -21.00
N LEU A 51 -3.02 -6.94 -21.01
CA LEU A 51 -1.99 -6.12 -20.36
C LEU A 51 -1.86 -4.76 -21.05
N GLU A 52 -1.76 -4.74 -22.38
CA GLU A 52 -1.71 -3.52 -23.18
C GLU A 52 -2.95 -2.64 -22.97
N LYS A 53 -4.16 -3.24 -22.99
CA LYS A 53 -5.42 -2.53 -22.70
C LYS A 53 -5.46 -1.94 -21.30
N ALA A 54 -4.79 -2.57 -20.33
CA ALA A 54 -4.68 -2.09 -18.96
C ALA A 54 -3.55 -1.06 -18.78
N GLY A 55 -2.81 -0.72 -19.85
CA GLY A 55 -1.64 0.15 -19.78
C GLY A 55 -0.49 -0.46 -18.98
N ILE A 56 -0.33 -1.79 -19.05
CA ILE A 56 0.74 -2.52 -18.38
C ILE A 56 1.83 -2.89 -19.38
N ASP A 57 3.08 -2.57 -19.05
CA ASP A 57 4.23 -2.89 -19.90
C ASP A 57 4.41 -4.40 -20.07
N THR A 58 4.58 -4.83 -21.32
CA THR A 58 4.77 -6.23 -21.72
C THR A 58 6.20 -6.53 -22.18
N ALA A 59 7.08 -5.52 -22.18
CA ALA A 59 8.46 -5.68 -22.61
C ALA A 59 9.20 -6.76 -21.78
N GLY A 60 9.89 -7.66 -22.49
CA GLY A 60 10.70 -8.72 -21.88
C GLY A 60 9.91 -9.89 -21.30
N LEU A 61 8.58 -9.95 -21.46
CA LEU A 61 7.80 -11.14 -21.12
C LEU A 61 8.15 -12.28 -22.09
N ALA A 62 8.39 -13.47 -21.53
CA ALA A 62 8.76 -14.66 -22.30
C ALA A 62 8.33 -15.91 -21.55
N SER A 63 7.96 -16.95 -22.30
CA SER A 63 7.63 -18.25 -21.72
C SER A 63 8.91 -19.03 -21.40
N LYS A 64 9.16 -19.26 -20.11
CA LYS A 64 10.41 -19.83 -19.57
C LYS A 64 10.14 -21.10 -18.78
N ALA A 65 11.09 -22.04 -18.82
CA ALA A 65 11.00 -23.29 -18.06
C ALA A 65 11.39 -23.06 -16.59
N ALA A 66 10.62 -23.64 -15.66
CA ALA A 66 10.89 -23.55 -14.22
C ALA A 66 12.28 -24.07 -13.85
N ALA A 67 12.77 -25.11 -14.53
CA ALA A 67 14.11 -25.66 -14.32
C ALA A 67 15.24 -24.61 -14.44
N GLN A 68 15.07 -23.57 -15.25
CA GLN A 68 16.06 -22.49 -15.42
C GLN A 68 16.30 -21.67 -14.14
N PHE A 69 15.38 -21.75 -13.19
CA PHE A 69 15.38 -20.99 -11.95
C PHE A 69 15.66 -21.84 -10.70
N SER A 70 15.85 -23.16 -10.87
CA SER A 70 15.92 -24.11 -9.75
C SER A 70 17.13 -23.91 -8.83
N ASP A 71 18.21 -23.34 -9.35
CA ASP A 71 19.43 -23.02 -8.58
C ASP A 71 19.46 -21.56 -8.07
N GLN A 72 18.39 -20.78 -8.31
CA GLN A 72 18.31 -19.38 -7.91
C GLN A 72 17.50 -19.22 -6.62
N HIS A 73 17.98 -18.34 -5.73
CA HIS A 73 17.24 -17.97 -4.53
C HIS A 73 16.12 -16.99 -4.88
N PHE A 74 14.93 -17.25 -4.34
CA PHE A 74 13.79 -16.33 -4.40
C PHE A 74 13.23 -16.08 -3.00
N ASP A 75 12.99 -14.81 -2.66
CA ASP A 75 12.34 -14.45 -1.40
C ASP A 75 10.90 -15.00 -1.34
N TYR A 76 10.21 -15.00 -2.50
CA TYR A 76 8.88 -15.57 -2.65
C TYR A 76 8.75 -16.41 -3.91
N VAL A 77 8.14 -17.59 -3.77
CA VAL A 77 7.71 -18.44 -4.88
C VAL A 77 6.19 -18.60 -4.80
N ILE A 78 5.48 -18.19 -5.85
CA ILE A 78 4.02 -18.13 -5.86
C ILE A 78 3.49 -18.99 -7.00
N SER A 79 2.90 -20.13 -6.67
CA SER A 79 2.22 -20.99 -7.64
C SER A 79 0.80 -20.49 -7.87
N LEU A 80 0.42 -20.34 -9.15
CA LEU A 80 -0.83 -19.74 -9.61
C LEU A 80 -1.87 -20.77 -10.11
N CYS A 81 -1.58 -22.04 -9.93
CA CYS A 81 -2.48 -23.16 -10.22
C CYS A 81 -2.12 -24.37 -9.36
N ASP A 82 -3.09 -25.23 -9.11
CA ASP A 82 -2.92 -26.46 -8.30
C ASP A 82 -1.80 -27.36 -8.82
N LYS A 83 -1.71 -27.56 -10.13
CA LYS A 83 -0.66 -28.40 -10.74
C LYS A 83 0.74 -27.86 -10.43
N ALA A 84 0.96 -26.57 -10.64
CA ALA A 84 2.25 -25.95 -10.33
C ALA A 84 2.52 -25.98 -8.81
N HIS A 85 1.49 -25.82 -7.97
CA HIS A 85 1.65 -25.92 -6.53
C HIS A 85 2.12 -27.32 -6.10
N GLN A 86 1.53 -28.38 -6.66
CA GLN A 86 1.92 -29.75 -6.34
C GLN A 86 3.34 -30.07 -6.83
N GLU A 87 3.66 -29.70 -8.07
CA GLU A 87 4.97 -29.95 -8.69
C GLU A 87 6.09 -29.12 -8.03
N CYS A 88 5.78 -27.94 -7.51
CA CYS A 88 6.75 -26.99 -6.94
C CYS A 88 6.56 -26.76 -5.43
N LYS A 89 5.91 -27.71 -4.74
CA LYS A 89 5.61 -27.60 -3.30
C LYS A 89 6.85 -27.37 -2.44
N HIS A 90 7.99 -27.91 -2.91
CA HIS A 90 9.30 -27.69 -2.31
C HIS A 90 10.19 -27.06 -3.39
N TRP A 91 10.41 -25.76 -3.32
CA TRP A 91 11.34 -25.06 -4.18
C TRP A 91 12.68 -24.86 -3.47
N PRO A 92 13.79 -25.40 -3.98
CA PRO A 92 15.12 -25.20 -3.38
C PRO A 92 15.47 -23.72 -3.31
N GLY A 93 15.93 -23.24 -2.16
CA GLY A 93 16.34 -21.84 -1.99
C GLY A 93 15.19 -20.82 -1.99
N ALA A 94 13.93 -21.25 -1.83
CA ALA A 94 12.82 -20.33 -1.60
C ALA A 94 12.73 -19.90 -0.13
N GLY A 95 12.54 -18.60 0.12
CA GLY A 95 12.23 -18.07 1.45
C GLY A 95 10.80 -18.41 1.89
N VAL A 96 9.81 -17.99 1.09
CA VAL A 96 8.38 -18.26 1.33
C VAL A 96 7.73 -18.84 0.08
N ILE A 97 6.94 -19.90 0.25
CA ILE A 97 6.16 -20.53 -0.83
C ILE A 97 4.67 -20.27 -0.59
N MET A 98 3.96 -19.79 -1.61
CA MET A 98 2.53 -19.50 -1.58
C MET A 98 1.78 -20.16 -2.73
N ALA A 99 0.52 -20.52 -2.48
CA ALA A 99 -0.40 -21.01 -3.49
C ALA A 99 -1.58 -20.05 -3.65
N TRP A 100 -1.75 -19.47 -4.83
CA TRP A 100 -2.91 -18.68 -5.19
C TRP A 100 -3.58 -19.36 -6.38
N ASP A 101 -4.73 -19.97 -6.16
CA ASP A 101 -5.43 -20.61 -7.28
C ASP A 101 -6.26 -19.58 -8.06
N PHE A 102 -6.11 -19.61 -9.37
CA PHE A 102 -6.88 -18.79 -10.31
C PHE A 102 -7.38 -19.68 -11.45
N PRO A 103 -8.66 -19.58 -11.85
CA PRO A 103 -9.18 -20.30 -13.01
C PRO A 103 -8.31 -20.06 -14.24
N ASP A 104 -8.09 -21.10 -15.07
CA ASP A 104 -7.32 -20.94 -16.30
C ASP A 104 -8.13 -20.16 -17.34
N PRO A 105 -7.73 -18.92 -17.70
CA PRO A 105 -8.48 -18.14 -18.67
C PRO A 105 -8.42 -18.75 -20.07
N LYS A 106 -7.43 -19.60 -20.40
CA LYS A 106 -7.32 -20.26 -21.71
C LYS A 106 -8.40 -21.31 -21.93
N ALA A 107 -8.85 -21.97 -20.86
CA ALA A 107 -9.88 -23.00 -20.91
C ALA A 107 -11.31 -22.43 -20.91
N SER A 108 -11.45 -21.14 -20.61
CA SER A 108 -12.76 -20.47 -20.58
C SER A 108 -13.23 -20.06 -21.97
N LYS A 109 -14.55 -20.19 -22.19
CA LYS A 109 -15.23 -19.65 -23.38
C LYS A 109 -15.68 -18.19 -23.19
N ASP A 110 -15.59 -17.66 -21.97
CA ASP A 110 -15.97 -16.28 -21.65
C ASP A 110 -14.93 -15.31 -22.24
N PRO A 111 -15.33 -14.36 -23.11
CA PRO A 111 -14.41 -13.38 -23.69
C PRO A 111 -13.75 -12.46 -22.64
N LEU A 112 -14.34 -12.34 -21.44
CA LEU A 112 -13.82 -11.53 -20.34
C LEU A 112 -12.89 -12.31 -19.40
N ALA A 113 -12.68 -13.61 -19.61
CA ALA A 113 -11.91 -14.45 -18.70
C ALA A 113 -10.50 -13.91 -18.43
N PHE A 114 -9.77 -13.50 -19.47
CA PHE A 114 -8.44 -12.92 -19.32
C PHE A 114 -8.44 -11.60 -18.53
N ALA A 115 -9.44 -10.74 -18.76
CA ALA A 115 -9.57 -9.47 -18.05
C ALA A 115 -9.91 -9.68 -16.56
N ARG A 116 -10.81 -10.62 -16.26
CA ARG A 116 -11.16 -10.99 -14.87
C ARG A 116 -9.97 -11.59 -14.13
N THR A 117 -9.27 -12.54 -14.75
CA THR A 117 -8.04 -13.12 -14.16
C THR A 117 -6.98 -12.05 -13.91
N LEU A 118 -6.78 -11.11 -14.84
CA LEU A 118 -5.86 -9.99 -14.65
C LEU A 118 -6.29 -9.11 -13.47
N GLN A 119 -7.58 -8.80 -13.34
CA GLN A 119 -8.12 -8.02 -12.23
C GLN A 119 -7.89 -8.73 -10.89
N GLU A 120 -8.24 -10.02 -10.78
CA GLU A 120 -8.07 -10.81 -9.56
C GLU A 120 -6.59 -10.91 -9.15
N ILE A 121 -5.69 -11.17 -10.11
CA ILE A 121 -4.24 -11.16 -9.89
C ILE A 121 -3.78 -9.78 -9.41
N SER A 122 -4.27 -8.71 -10.02
CA SER A 122 -3.90 -7.33 -9.66
C SER A 122 -4.34 -6.97 -8.24
N GLU A 123 -5.55 -7.32 -7.85
CA GLU A 123 -6.08 -7.11 -6.49
C GLU A 123 -5.25 -7.88 -5.46
N ARG A 124 -4.94 -9.15 -5.74
CA ARG A 124 -4.12 -9.96 -4.83
C ARG A 124 -2.69 -9.46 -4.72
N LEU A 125 -2.11 -8.98 -5.82
CA LEU A 125 -0.78 -8.37 -5.81
C LEU A 125 -0.74 -7.03 -5.06
N ARG A 126 -1.80 -6.21 -5.10
CA ARG A 126 -1.89 -5.01 -4.27
C ARG A 126 -1.83 -5.33 -2.77
N LEU A 127 -2.57 -6.35 -2.33
CA LEU A 127 -2.51 -6.81 -0.94
C LEU A 127 -1.13 -7.40 -0.60
N PHE A 128 -0.58 -8.22 -1.50
CA PHE A 128 0.76 -8.80 -1.32
C PHE A 128 1.82 -7.71 -1.16
N VAL A 129 1.84 -6.71 -2.04
CA VAL A 129 2.76 -5.57 -1.96
C VAL A 129 2.53 -4.80 -0.67
N LEU A 130 1.29 -4.51 -0.28
CA LEU A 130 1.00 -3.81 0.98
C LEU A 130 1.60 -4.54 2.19
N VAL A 131 1.39 -5.85 2.29
CA VAL A 131 1.86 -6.67 3.42
C VAL A 131 3.38 -6.91 3.38
N ASN A 132 3.97 -7.03 2.18
CA ASN A 132 5.36 -7.49 2.01
C ASN A 132 6.33 -6.40 1.57
N SER A 133 5.85 -5.20 1.26
CA SER A 133 6.68 -4.02 1.05
C SER A 133 7.48 -3.77 2.33
N LYS A 134 8.80 -3.55 2.21
CA LYS A 134 9.67 -3.17 3.34
C LYS A 134 9.37 -1.76 3.88
N GLN A 135 8.18 -1.22 3.59
CA GLN A 135 7.57 -0.05 4.23
C GLN A 135 6.41 -0.42 5.17
N VAL A 136 6.36 -1.65 5.68
CA VAL A 136 6.17 -1.76 7.12
C VAL A 136 7.47 -1.26 7.73
N SER A 137 7.54 0.05 8.04
CA SER A 137 8.53 0.55 9.00
C SER A 137 8.56 -0.40 10.19
N GLU A 138 9.63 -0.42 10.97
CA GLU A 138 9.76 -1.17 12.23
C GLU A 138 8.71 -0.79 13.33
N GLN A 139 7.49 -0.39 12.94
CA GLN A 139 6.40 0.17 13.71
C GLN A 139 5.04 -0.33 13.17
N THR A 140 4.83 -1.65 13.04
CA THR A 140 3.49 -2.22 13.26
C THR A 140 3.48 -2.96 14.60
N LYS A 141 4.08 -2.33 15.61
CA LYS A 141 3.59 -2.56 16.96
C LYS A 141 2.21 -1.89 17.01
N PRO A 142 1.12 -2.61 17.31
CA PRO A 142 -0.16 -1.96 17.56
C PRO A 142 0.07 -0.91 18.64
N LEU A 143 -0.35 0.33 18.37
CA LEU A 143 -0.14 1.44 19.29
C LEU A 143 -0.83 1.09 20.60
N SER A 144 -0.06 0.83 21.65
CA SER A 144 -0.64 0.48 22.95
C SER A 144 -1.39 1.67 23.53
N ALA A 145 -2.37 1.41 24.39
CA ALA A 145 -3.10 2.48 25.08
C ALA A 145 -2.15 3.47 25.78
N VAL A 146 -1.09 2.98 26.43
CA VAL A 146 -0.09 3.82 27.10
C VAL A 146 0.66 4.72 26.11
N GLU A 147 1.04 4.21 24.95
CA GLU A 147 1.72 5.00 23.91
C GLU A 147 0.78 6.05 23.30
N PHE A 148 -0.49 5.70 23.07
CA PHE A 148 -1.52 6.64 22.62
C PHE A 148 -1.73 7.77 23.63
N TYR A 149 -1.96 7.47 24.90
CA TYR A 149 -2.16 8.51 25.92
C TYR A 149 -0.90 9.35 26.15
N LYS A 150 0.31 8.79 26.04
CA LYS A 150 1.56 9.57 26.05
C LYS A 150 1.65 10.54 24.87
N ALA A 151 1.16 10.15 23.70
CA ALA A 151 1.11 11.04 22.55
C ALA A 151 0.12 12.20 22.76
N LEU A 152 -1.04 11.93 23.39
CA LEU A 152 -2.05 12.95 23.72
C LEU A 152 -1.65 13.87 24.89
N ALA A 153 -0.77 13.43 25.79
CA ALA A 153 -0.33 14.18 26.98
C ALA A 153 0.66 15.33 26.66
N ASP A 154 0.36 16.13 25.64
CA ASP A 154 1.06 17.35 25.24
C ASP A 154 0.08 18.25 24.52
N GLU A 155 0.05 19.53 24.91
CA GLU A 155 -0.94 20.50 24.44
C GLU A 155 -0.91 20.68 22.91
N THR A 156 0.28 20.87 22.33
CA THR A 156 0.42 21.06 20.88
C THR A 156 -0.02 19.82 20.10
N ARG A 157 0.34 18.61 20.55
CA ARG A 157 -0.11 17.35 19.92
C ARG A 157 -1.61 17.17 20.05
N LEU A 158 -2.18 17.39 21.24
CA LEU A 158 -3.61 17.23 21.48
C LEU A 158 -4.42 18.18 20.61
N LEU A 159 -4.13 19.49 20.65
CA LEU A 159 -4.86 20.48 19.86
C LEU A 159 -4.72 20.22 18.36
N SER A 160 -3.54 19.82 17.88
CA SER A 160 -3.34 19.44 16.47
C SER A 160 -4.23 18.25 16.08
N LEU A 161 -4.28 17.20 16.90
CA LEU A 161 -5.11 16.02 16.63
C LEU A 161 -6.61 16.35 16.61
N LEU A 162 -7.08 17.16 17.55
CA LEU A 162 -8.50 17.55 17.63
C LEU A 162 -8.89 18.47 16.46
N LEU A 163 -8.02 19.38 16.02
CA LEU A 163 -8.24 20.20 14.84
C LEU A 163 -8.27 19.36 13.56
N ILE A 164 -7.34 18.41 13.40
CA ILE A 164 -7.33 17.49 12.26
C ILE A 164 -8.58 16.59 12.28
N GLU A 165 -9.03 16.11 13.44
CA GLU A 165 -10.28 15.33 13.53
C GLU A 165 -11.49 16.16 13.11
N GLN A 166 -11.55 17.45 13.49
CA GLN A 166 -12.64 18.35 13.13
C GLN A 166 -12.68 18.70 11.64
N HIS A 167 -11.52 18.97 11.03
CA HIS A 167 -11.41 19.45 9.65
C HIS A 167 -11.12 18.32 8.63
N GLY A 168 -10.88 17.09 9.12
CA GLY A 168 -10.48 15.93 8.32
C GLY A 168 -8.99 15.93 7.95
N GLU A 169 -8.51 17.04 7.40
CA GLU A 169 -7.10 17.25 7.07
C GLU A 169 -6.68 18.72 7.22
N LEU A 170 -5.43 18.95 7.63
CA LEU A 170 -4.85 20.29 7.75
C LEU A 170 -3.39 20.30 7.31
N CYS A 171 -2.92 21.40 6.73
CA CYS A 171 -1.50 21.56 6.42
C CYS A 171 -0.71 22.09 7.62
N VAL A 172 0.62 22.02 7.55
CA VAL A 172 1.50 22.55 8.60
C VAL A 172 1.23 24.04 8.86
N CYS A 173 0.97 24.82 7.81
CA CYS A 173 0.74 26.26 7.93
C CYS A 173 -0.58 26.60 8.61
N ASP A 174 -1.62 25.80 8.38
CA ASP A 174 -2.90 25.94 9.09
C ASP A 174 -2.69 25.73 10.59
N LEU A 175 -1.94 24.69 10.97
CA LEU A 175 -1.68 24.35 12.36
C LEU A 175 -0.77 25.36 13.07
N VAL A 176 0.23 25.89 12.37
CA VAL A 176 1.06 27.01 12.85
C VAL A 176 0.19 28.21 13.17
N THR A 177 -0.73 28.57 12.26
CA THR A 177 -1.61 29.71 12.45
C THR A 177 -2.66 29.46 13.54
N ALA A 178 -3.21 28.25 13.59
CA ALA A 178 -4.21 27.83 14.57
C ALA A 178 -3.69 27.94 16.01
N LEU A 179 -2.52 27.34 16.22
CA LEU A 179 -1.92 27.18 17.54
C LEU A 179 -1.04 28.36 17.93
N ASP A 180 -0.72 29.26 16.99
CA ASP A 180 0.15 30.43 17.21
C ASP A 180 1.53 30.00 17.74
N GLU A 181 2.07 28.99 17.05
CA GLU A 181 3.29 28.30 17.42
C GLU A 181 4.25 28.23 16.24
N SER A 182 5.54 28.19 16.51
CA SER A 182 6.55 28.16 15.44
C SER A 182 6.44 26.90 14.57
N GLN A 183 6.67 27.05 13.25
CA GLN A 183 6.70 25.91 12.31
C GLN A 183 7.64 24.77 12.71
N PRO A 184 8.86 25.01 13.24
CA PRO A 184 9.73 23.93 13.71
C PRO A 184 9.11 23.11 14.85
N LYS A 185 8.41 23.77 15.78
CA LYS A 185 7.71 23.09 16.89
C LYS A 185 6.58 22.23 16.36
N ILE A 186 5.67 22.79 15.57
CA ILE A 186 4.55 22.05 14.95
C ILE A 186 5.07 20.86 14.13
N SER A 187 6.04 21.08 13.25
CA SER A 187 6.60 20.01 12.39
C SER A 187 7.20 18.88 13.22
N ARG A 188 7.89 19.19 14.33
CA ARG A 188 8.43 18.18 15.25
C ARG A 188 7.34 17.33 15.89
N HIS A 189 6.27 17.96 16.38
CA HIS A 189 5.14 17.25 16.98
C HIS A 189 4.39 16.38 15.95
N LEU A 190 4.16 16.90 14.73
CA LEU A 190 3.53 16.14 13.65
C LEU A 190 4.38 14.94 13.19
N ALA A 191 5.70 15.12 13.08
CA ALA A 191 6.61 14.02 12.78
C ALA A 191 6.57 12.93 13.86
N GLN A 192 6.46 13.31 15.14
CA GLN A 192 6.31 12.37 16.24
C GLN A 192 4.99 11.60 16.16
N LEU A 193 3.87 12.30 15.91
CA LEU A 193 2.54 11.70 15.77
C LEU A 193 2.44 10.76 14.55
N ARG A 194 3.13 11.12 13.46
CA ARG A 194 3.28 10.23 12.29
C ARG A 194 4.09 8.98 12.66
N LYS A 195 5.21 9.17 13.36
CA LYS A 195 6.07 8.06 13.80
C LYS A 195 5.35 7.13 14.78
N SER A 196 4.34 7.59 15.51
CA SER A 196 3.50 6.72 16.36
C SER A 196 2.31 6.09 15.61
N GLY A 197 2.15 6.33 14.30
CA GLY A 197 1.05 5.79 13.52
C GLY A 197 -0.32 6.44 13.80
N ILE A 198 -0.35 7.60 14.46
CA ILE A 198 -1.60 8.32 14.75
C ILE A 198 -2.01 9.19 13.56
N LEU A 199 -1.02 9.79 12.89
CA LEU A 199 -1.21 10.61 11.70
C LEU A 199 -0.63 9.93 10.46
N GLN A 200 -1.19 10.27 9.31
CA GLN A 200 -0.57 10.08 8.00
C GLN A 200 -0.40 11.44 7.32
N ASP A 201 0.50 11.51 6.32
CA ASP A 201 0.69 12.71 5.51
C ASP A 201 0.47 12.45 4.03
N ARG A 202 -0.03 13.47 3.32
CA ARG A 202 -0.08 13.52 1.86
C ARG A 202 0.56 14.82 1.38
N ARG A 203 1.29 14.74 0.26
CA ARG A 203 1.87 15.91 -0.40
C ARG A 203 0.93 16.43 -1.48
N GLN A 204 0.67 17.73 -1.48
CA GLN A 204 -0.08 18.42 -2.53
C GLN A 204 0.72 19.66 -2.95
N GLY A 205 1.41 19.56 -4.09
CA GLY A 205 2.35 20.58 -4.54
C GLY A 205 3.51 20.74 -3.55
N GLN A 206 3.73 21.96 -3.05
CA GLN A 206 4.76 22.26 -2.06
C GLN A 206 4.31 22.01 -0.62
N TRP A 207 3.03 21.70 -0.39
CA TRP A 207 2.44 21.60 0.93
C TRP A 207 2.27 20.15 1.39
N VAL A 208 2.43 19.94 2.71
CA VAL A 208 2.20 18.66 3.37
C VAL A 208 0.95 18.78 4.22
N HIS A 209 -0.04 17.95 3.93
CA HIS A 209 -1.29 17.84 4.67
C HIS A 209 -1.27 16.61 5.56
N TYR A 210 -1.80 16.73 6.76
CA TYR A 210 -1.89 15.67 7.74
C TYR A 210 -3.35 15.31 7.98
N SER A 211 -3.63 14.01 8.07
CA SER A 211 -4.93 13.46 8.47
C SER A 211 -4.73 12.38 9.53
N LEU A 212 -5.79 12.07 10.28
CA LEU A 212 -5.77 10.87 11.13
C LEU A 212 -5.47 9.63 10.29
N HIS A 213 -4.69 8.70 10.86
CA HIS A 213 -4.35 7.47 10.16
C HIS A 213 -5.60 6.58 9.98
N PRO A 214 -5.87 6.04 8.78
CA PRO A 214 -7.10 5.30 8.49
C PRO A 214 -7.23 4.02 9.33
N LEU A 215 -6.09 3.41 9.70
CA LEU A 215 -6.04 2.21 10.54
C LEU A 215 -6.06 2.50 12.06
N LEU A 216 -6.36 3.72 12.50
CA LEU A 216 -6.59 3.99 13.93
C LEU A 216 -7.75 3.12 14.45
N GLU A 217 -7.52 2.46 15.58
CA GLU A 217 -8.53 1.62 16.22
C GLU A 217 -9.78 2.46 16.59
N PRO A 218 -10.99 1.86 16.54
CA PRO A 218 -12.23 2.59 16.80
C PRO A 218 -12.26 3.35 18.13
N TRP A 219 -11.72 2.75 19.19
CA TRP A 219 -11.69 3.39 20.51
C TRP A 219 -10.78 4.64 20.53
N MET A 220 -9.69 4.68 19.76
CA MET A 220 -8.79 5.84 19.70
C MET A 220 -9.50 7.02 19.03
N ARG A 221 -10.23 6.75 17.94
CA ARG A 221 -11.06 7.74 17.26
C ARG A 221 -12.17 8.25 18.18
N GLU A 222 -12.83 7.35 18.90
CA GLU A 222 -13.87 7.70 19.87
C GLU A 222 -13.32 8.59 20.99
N VAL A 223 -12.11 8.30 21.51
CA VAL A 223 -11.46 9.16 22.51
C VAL A 223 -11.22 10.56 21.97
N LEU A 224 -10.67 10.70 20.75
CA LEU A 224 -10.46 12.01 20.14
C LEU A 224 -11.78 12.75 19.90
N HIS A 225 -12.79 12.05 19.38
CA HIS A 225 -14.12 12.58 19.12
C HIS A 225 -14.82 13.08 20.39
N THR A 226 -14.89 12.21 21.41
CA THR A 226 -15.45 12.53 22.72
C THR A 226 -14.68 13.68 23.39
N THR A 227 -13.35 13.69 23.29
CA THR A 227 -12.52 14.78 23.84
C THR A 227 -12.86 16.11 23.15
N ARG A 228 -12.97 16.12 21.82
CA ARG A 228 -13.33 17.31 21.04
C ARG A 228 -14.71 17.84 21.44
N LEU A 229 -15.72 16.98 21.44
CA LEU A 229 -17.11 17.37 21.72
C LEU A 229 -17.30 17.94 23.13
N ASN A 230 -16.59 17.40 24.12
CA ASN A 230 -16.74 17.82 25.52
C ASN A 230 -15.79 18.96 25.92
N ASN A 231 -14.87 19.39 25.04
CA ASN A 231 -13.90 20.44 25.33
C ASN A 231 -13.86 21.52 24.25
N THR A 232 -15.01 21.83 23.64
CA THR A 232 -15.16 22.89 22.63
C THR A 232 -14.44 24.21 22.98
N PRO A 233 -14.44 24.72 24.23
CA PRO A 233 -13.72 25.96 24.57
C PRO A 233 -12.21 25.91 24.26
N LEU A 234 -11.57 24.74 24.35
CA LEU A 234 -10.15 24.57 24.02
C LEU A 234 -9.85 24.84 22.53
N LEU A 235 -10.84 24.67 21.66
CA LEU A 235 -10.68 24.74 20.21
C LEU A 235 -11.33 25.96 19.58
N GLN A 236 -12.05 26.79 20.33
CA GLN A 236 -12.72 27.99 19.80
C GLN A 236 -11.73 28.93 19.11
N LEU A 237 -10.70 29.37 19.82
CA LEU A 237 -9.71 30.30 19.26
C LEU A 237 -8.87 29.64 18.14
N PRO A 238 -8.33 28.42 18.30
CA PRO A 238 -7.63 27.75 17.22
C PRO A 238 -8.48 27.54 15.96
N THR A 239 -9.75 27.14 16.09
CA THR A 239 -10.66 26.94 14.94
C THR A 239 -10.92 28.25 14.20
N GLN A 240 -11.10 29.36 14.92
CA GLN A 240 -11.27 30.68 14.32
C GLN A 240 -10.05 31.08 13.50
N ARG A 241 -8.85 30.85 14.05
CA ARG A 241 -7.57 31.11 13.36
C ARG A 241 -7.41 30.25 12.11
N VAL A 242 -7.76 28.96 12.15
CA VAL A 242 -7.77 28.09 10.95
C VAL A 242 -8.72 28.64 9.89
N THR A 243 -9.96 28.93 10.27
CA THR A 243 -10.99 29.40 9.32
C THR A 243 -10.60 30.73 8.66
N ALA A 244 -9.93 31.61 9.40
CA ALA A 244 -9.38 32.87 8.86
C ALA A 244 -8.16 32.65 7.95
N ALA A 245 -7.39 31.57 8.15
CA ALA A 245 -6.17 31.25 7.41
C ALA A 245 -6.39 30.37 6.16
N GLN A 246 -7.54 29.69 6.05
CA GLN A 246 -7.92 28.81 4.93
C GLN A 246 -7.97 29.49 3.54
N GLY A 247 -7.64 30.79 3.46
CA GLY A 247 -7.29 31.47 2.21
C GLY A 247 -6.02 30.91 1.52
N CYS A 248 -5.23 30.05 2.17
CA CYS A 248 -4.07 29.39 1.55
C CYS A 248 -4.43 28.10 0.77
N SER A 249 -5.55 27.44 1.08
CA SER A 249 -5.98 26.17 0.47
C SER A 249 -7.01 26.31 -0.66
N THR A 250 -7.47 27.52 -0.98
CA THR A 250 -8.59 27.77 -1.94
C THR A 250 -8.21 28.49 -3.24
N GLY A 251 -6.93 28.62 -3.59
CA GLY A 251 -6.47 29.00 -4.94
C GLY A 251 -5.50 27.97 -5.51
N ALA A 252 -5.65 27.39 -6.71
CA ALA A 252 -6.28 27.90 -7.92
C ALA A 252 -7.11 26.82 -8.65
N ALA A 253 -8.24 27.28 -9.21
CA ALA A 253 -8.88 26.71 -10.39
C ALA A 253 -8.02 26.99 -11.65
#